data_AF-W2RXE9-F1
#
_entry.id   AF-W2RXE9-F1
#
_cell.length_a   1.000
_cell.length_b   1.000
_cell.length_c   1.000
_cell.angle_alpha   90.00
_cell.angle_beta   90.00
_cell.angle_gamma   90.00
#
_symmetry.space_group_name_H-M   'P 1'
#
loop_
_entity.id
_entity.type
_entity.pdbx_description
1 polymer ?
#
loop_
_entity_poly.entity_id
_entity_poly.type
_entity_poly.pdbx_seq_one_letter_code
_entity_poly.pdbx_strand_id
1 'polypeptide(L)'
;MADKMSTYSPLDAKVLKVEPMKPEEAKWVRLNKITYKDPTGGERQWEMAERQTRRTHTDTDGVGVIAILNDTNGQPSLLLQKQFRPPLDKVTIEVPSGLVDEGEDISTAALRELKEETGYIATIPGDAKTAEGFIMWNDPGFCNTNTKMIFVEVDMSDPRNQNPKPELEENEYIETFTLPLDDLWDRLAKLDKEGFGIDARVATLAQGMEMAKKWRSVLDKKPA
;
A
#
# COMPACT_ATOMS: atom_id res chain seq x y z
N MET A 1 28.03 12.50 3.10
CA MET A 1 27.40 11.17 3.15
C MET A 1 26.90 10.87 1.75
N ALA A 2 27.26 9.73 1.18
CA ALA A 2 26.99 9.42 -0.23
C ALA A 2 25.50 9.17 -0.47
N ASP A 3 25.00 9.59 -1.64
CA ASP A 3 23.68 9.26 -2.17
C ASP A 3 23.48 7.74 -2.12
N LYS A 4 22.60 7.26 -1.24
CA LYS A 4 22.15 5.87 -1.23
C LYS A 4 20.85 5.75 -2.05
N MET A 5 20.89 6.15 -3.32
CA MET A 5 19.91 5.59 -4.26
C MET A 5 20.27 4.12 -4.44
N SER A 6 19.29 3.23 -4.32
CA SER A 6 19.51 1.81 -4.62
C SER A 6 20.04 1.68 -6.05
N THR A 7 21.24 1.14 -6.21
CA THR A 7 21.86 0.93 -7.53
C THR A 7 21.28 -0.28 -8.27
N TYR A 8 20.29 -0.95 -7.68
CA TYR A 8 19.74 -2.22 -8.15
C TYR A 8 18.27 -2.05 -8.51
N SER A 9 17.85 -2.63 -9.64
CA SER A 9 16.46 -2.58 -10.07
C SER A 9 15.63 -3.64 -9.35
N PRO A 10 14.38 -3.34 -8.92
CA PRO A 10 13.46 -4.37 -8.44
C PRO A 10 13.21 -5.49 -9.48
N LEU A 11 13.39 -5.20 -10.77
CA LEU A 11 13.23 -6.16 -11.87
C LEU A 11 14.33 -7.23 -11.92
N ASP A 12 15.47 -7.00 -11.26
CA ASP A 12 16.56 -7.98 -11.22
C ASP A 12 16.31 -9.10 -10.18
N ALA A 13 15.32 -8.92 -9.31
CA ALA A 13 14.94 -9.91 -8.30
C ALA A 13 14.09 -11.04 -8.88
N LYS A 14 14.27 -12.24 -8.34
CA LYS A 14 13.51 -13.45 -8.70
C LYS A 14 13.49 -14.46 -7.57
N VAL A 15 12.41 -15.23 -7.45
CA VAL A 15 12.34 -16.39 -6.56
C VAL A 15 13.22 -17.50 -7.12
N LEU A 16 14.10 -18.04 -6.28
CA LEU A 16 14.98 -19.15 -6.67
C LEU A 16 14.38 -20.52 -6.38
N LYS A 17 13.59 -20.64 -5.30
CA LYS A 17 12.98 -21.89 -4.83
C LYS A 17 11.81 -21.58 -3.89
N VAL A 18 10.77 -22.41 -3.94
CA VAL A 18 9.65 -22.42 -2.98
C VAL A 18 9.56 -23.82 -2.36
N GLU A 19 9.47 -23.91 -1.04
CA GLU A 19 9.38 -25.17 -0.31
C GLU A 19 8.47 -25.05 0.92
N PRO A 20 7.86 -26.15 1.39
CA PRO A 20 7.13 -26.15 2.65
C PRO A 20 8.03 -25.71 3.82
N MET A 21 7.53 -24.80 4.64
CA MET A 21 8.22 -24.30 5.84
C MET A 21 7.60 -24.93 7.09
N LYS A 22 8.43 -25.33 8.06
CA LYS A 22 7.93 -25.80 9.35
C LYS A 22 7.48 -24.61 10.21
N PRO A 23 6.43 -24.74 11.04
CA PRO A 23 5.96 -23.64 11.88
C PRO A 23 7.05 -23.02 12.76
N GLU A 24 8.00 -23.81 13.26
CA GLU A 24 9.08 -23.37 14.14
C GLU A 24 10.16 -22.54 13.43
N GLU A 25 10.23 -22.62 12.09
CA GLU A 25 11.15 -21.85 11.25
C GLU A 25 10.55 -20.48 10.90
N ALA A 26 9.24 -20.31 11.04
CA ALA A 26 8.52 -19.12 10.60
C ALA A 26 8.71 -17.95 11.58
N LYS A 27 9.43 -16.92 11.14
CA LYS A 27 9.71 -15.70 11.94
C LYS A 27 8.64 -14.62 11.81
N TRP A 28 8.00 -14.52 10.65
CA TRP A 28 7.20 -13.35 10.28
C TRP A 28 5.69 -13.62 10.26
N VAL A 29 5.30 -14.83 9.88
CA VAL A 29 3.90 -15.26 9.72
C VAL A 29 3.71 -16.57 10.45
N ARG A 30 2.52 -16.83 10.98
CA ARG A 30 2.10 -18.14 11.49
C ARG A 30 0.75 -18.53 10.91
N LEU A 31 0.47 -19.83 10.86
CA LEU A 31 -0.87 -20.37 10.57
C LEU A 31 -1.55 -20.74 11.88
N ASN A 32 -2.80 -20.31 12.04
CA ASN A 32 -3.63 -20.62 13.19
C ASN A 32 -4.87 -21.38 12.75
N LYS A 33 -5.35 -22.26 13.63
CA LYS A 33 -6.69 -22.83 13.54
C LYS A 33 -7.62 -22.08 14.48
N ILE A 34 -8.69 -21.54 13.94
CA ILE A 34 -9.78 -20.90 14.67
C ILE A 34 -10.89 -21.91 14.85
N THR A 35 -11.42 -22.02 16.06
CA THR A 35 -12.69 -22.69 16.33
C THR A 35 -13.71 -21.61 16.70
N TYR A 36 -14.83 -21.55 15.99
CA TYR A 36 -15.87 -20.54 16.21
C TYR A 36 -17.27 -21.14 16.18
N LYS A 37 -18.22 -20.41 16.77
CA LYS A 37 -19.65 -20.74 16.78
C LYS A 37 -20.34 -20.02 15.63
N ASP A 38 -21.05 -20.76 14.80
CA ASP A 38 -21.84 -20.20 13.69
C ASP A 38 -23.21 -19.65 14.16
N PRO A 39 -23.98 -18.96 13.29
CA PRO A 39 -25.29 -18.42 13.65
C PRO A 39 -26.36 -19.46 14.01
N THR A 40 -26.16 -20.74 13.67
CA THR A 40 -27.04 -21.85 14.07
C THR A 40 -26.66 -22.44 15.44
N GLY A 41 -25.52 -22.01 15.96
CA GLY A 41 -24.91 -22.49 17.20
C GLY A 41 -23.97 -23.69 17.01
N GLY A 42 -23.73 -24.11 15.78
CA GLY A 42 -22.79 -25.17 15.45
C GLY A 42 -21.34 -24.71 15.54
N GLU A 43 -20.45 -25.62 15.95
CA GLU A 43 -19.01 -25.38 15.95
C GLU A 43 -18.44 -25.55 14.54
N ARG A 44 -17.56 -24.63 14.13
CA ARG A 44 -16.85 -24.64 12.85
C ARG A 44 -15.37 -24.34 13.06
N GLN A 45 -14.56 -24.76 12.10
CA GLN A 45 -13.14 -24.49 12.07
C GLN A 45 -12.79 -23.59 10.88
N TRP A 46 -11.74 -22.77 11.04
CA TRP A 46 -11.17 -21.93 9.99
C TRP A 46 -9.65 -21.91 10.11
N GLU A 47 -8.94 -21.84 8.99
CA GLU A 47 -7.49 -21.68 8.95
C GLU A 47 -7.15 -20.22 8.61
N MET A 48 -6.24 -19.62 9.36
CA MET A 48 -5.90 -18.20 9.21
C MET A 48 -4.39 -18.00 9.22
N ALA A 49 -3.88 -17.19 8.29
CA ALA A 49 -2.54 -16.63 8.37
C ALA A 49 -2.51 -15.37 9.25
N GLU A 50 -1.46 -15.22 10.06
CA GLU A 50 -1.31 -14.08 10.98
C GLU A 50 0.13 -13.56 10.96
N ARG A 51 0.29 -12.24 10.96
CA ARG A 51 1.60 -11.60 11.18
C ARG A 51 2.01 -11.75 12.64
N GLN A 52 3.25 -12.18 12.86
CA GLN A 52 3.83 -12.25 14.20
C GLN A 52 4.39 -10.88 14.67
N THR A 53 4.35 -9.87 13.80
CA THR A 53 4.96 -8.55 14.01
C THR A 53 4.00 -7.46 14.45
N ARG A 54 2.68 -7.73 14.52
CA ARG A 54 1.72 -6.73 15.02
C ARG A 54 2.09 -6.37 16.45
N ARG A 55 2.27 -5.07 16.72
CA ARG A 55 2.61 -4.55 18.05
C ARG A 55 1.39 -4.65 18.97
N THR A 56 1.61 -4.90 20.26
CA THR A 56 0.53 -5.16 21.23
C THR A 56 -0.34 -3.94 21.52
N HIS A 57 0.15 -2.74 21.23
CA HIS A 57 -0.51 -1.47 21.55
C HIS A 57 -0.98 -0.70 20.31
N THR A 58 -0.96 -1.33 19.13
CA THR A 58 -1.48 -0.74 17.89
C THR A 58 -2.70 -1.53 17.41
N ASP A 59 -3.69 -0.81 16.89
CA ASP A 59 -4.88 -1.40 16.26
C ASP A 59 -4.63 -1.81 14.80
N THR A 60 -3.55 -1.31 14.21
CA THR A 60 -3.16 -1.52 12.82
C THR A 60 -1.81 -2.21 12.66
N ASP A 61 -1.64 -3.03 11.62
CA ASP A 61 -0.33 -3.59 11.25
C ASP A 61 0.55 -2.58 10.52
N GLY A 62 -0.05 -1.72 9.70
CA GLY A 62 0.71 -0.80 8.86
C GLY A 62 -0.13 0.34 8.30
N VAL A 63 0.52 1.16 7.49
CA VAL A 63 -0.03 2.36 6.86
C VAL A 63 0.24 2.33 5.36
N GLY A 64 -0.73 2.78 4.56
CA GLY A 64 -0.54 3.03 3.13
C GLY A 64 -0.79 4.51 2.83
N VAL A 65 0.00 5.08 1.92
CA VAL A 65 0.01 6.53 1.69
C VAL A 65 -0.53 6.87 0.31
N ILE A 66 -1.70 7.50 0.27
CA ILE A 66 -2.26 8.06 -0.98
C ILE A 66 -1.65 9.45 -1.16
N ALA A 67 -0.48 9.51 -1.78
CA ALA A 67 0.26 10.74 -2.02
C ALA A 67 -0.07 11.35 -3.38
N ILE A 68 -0.66 12.54 -3.37
CA ILE A 68 -0.98 13.30 -4.58
C ILE A 68 0.06 14.39 -4.81
N LEU A 69 0.63 14.39 -6.01
CA LEU A 69 1.55 15.40 -6.52
C LEU A 69 0.83 16.20 -7.60
N ASN A 70 0.83 17.52 -7.49
CA ASN A 70 0.41 18.39 -8.59
C ASN A 70 1.63 18.68 -9.46
N ASP A 71 1.61 18.27 -10.73
CA ASP A 71 2.69 18.63 -11.64
C ASP A 71 2.72 20.14 -11.94
N THR A 72 3.73 20.61 -12.66
CA THR A 72 3.87 22.04 -13.02
C THR A 72 2.73 22.56 -13.91
N ASN A 73 1.93 21.68 -14.51
CA ASN A 73 0.74 22.02 -15.30
C ASN A 73 -0.56 21.93 -14.48
N GLY A 74 -0.46 21.62 -13.18
CA GLY A 74 -1.60 21.48 -12.27
C GLY A 74 -2.37 20.17 -12.45
N GLN A 75 -1.80 19.15 -13.10
CA GLN A 75 -2.42 17.84 -13.24
C GLN A 75 -2.06 16.96 -12.04
N PRO A 76 -3.05 16.53 -11.23
CA PRO A 76 -2.78 15.71 -10.07
C PRO A 76 -2.39 14.28 -10.51
N SER A 77 -1.32 13.78 -9.92
CA SER A 77 -0.80 12.44 -10.13
C SER A 77 -0.66 11.69 -8.81
N LEU A 78 -0.92 10.39 -8.83
CA LEU A 78 -0.67 9.50 -7.69
C LEU A 78 0.79 9.06 -7.72
N LEU A 79 1.49 9.23 -6.60
CA LEU A 79 2.81 8.62 -6.40
C LEU A 79 2.64 7.14 -6.10
N LEU A 80 3.40 6.34 -6.85
CA LEU A 80 3.42 4.89 -6.78
C LEU A 80 4.87 4.41 -6.69
N GLN A 81 4.99 3.15 -6.31
CA GLN A 81 6.27 2.48 -6.26
C GLN A 81 6.23 1.11 -6.92
N LYS A 82 7.38 0.69 -7.42
CA LYS A 82 7.68 -0.65 -7.88
C LYS A 82 8.53 -1.35 -6.83
N GLN A 83 8.09 -2.52 -6.39
CA GLN A 83 8.84 -3.36 -5.47
C GLN A 83 8.68 -4.83 -5.87
N PHE A 84 9.73 -5.63 -5.76
CA PHE A 84 9.61 -7.07 -5.93
C PHE A 84 8.91 -7.70 -4.72
N ARG A 85 7.83 -8.44 -4.95
CA ARG A 85 7.13 -9.19 -3.90
C ARG A 85 7.40 -10.69 -4.07
N PRO A 86 8.26 -11.29 -3.22
CA PRO A 86 8.55 -12.73 -3.29
C PRO A 86 7.32 -13.65 -3.31
N PRO A 87 6.21 -13.37 -2.58
CA PRO A 87 5.00 -14.21 -2.67
C PRO A 87 4.36 -14.29 -4.06
N LEU A 88 4.61 -13.31 -4.92
CA LEU A 88 4.06 -13.27 -6.29
C LEU A 88 5.11 -13.59 -7.36
N ASP A 89 6.40 -13.66 -6.99
CA ASP A 89 7.53 -13.70 -7.92
C ASP A 89 7.43 -12.63 -9.02
N LYS A 90 7.01 -11.42 -8.63
CA LYS A 90 6.71 -10.31 -9.52
C LYS A 90 7.07 -8.97 -8.90
N VAL A 91 7.40 -8.00 -9.74
CA VAL A 91 7.38 -6.59 -9.35
C VAL A 91 5.94 -6.12 -9.31
N THR A 92 5.56 -5.50 -8.20
CA THR A 92 4.22 -4.99 -7.94
C THR A 92 4.18 -3.46 -8.00
N ILE A 93 3.03 -2.92 -8.38
CA ILE A 93 2.71 -1.50 -8.37
C ILE A 93 1.88 -1.22 -7.13
N GLU A 94 2.45 -0.44 -6.22
CA GLU A 94 1.91 -0.19 -4.88
C GLU A 94 1.94 1.30 -4.56
N VAL A 95 1.16 1.72 -3.55
CA VAL A 95 1.43 2.99 -2.88
C VAL A 95 2.64 2.84 -1.95
N PRO A 96 3.30 3.94 -1.55
CA PRO A 96 4.21 3.92 -0.42
C PRO A 96 3.49 3.38 0.84
N SER A 97 4.16 2.53 1.61
CA SER A 97 3.56 1.86 2.75
C SER A 97 4.60 1.26 3.68
N GLY A 98 4.31 1.24 4.98
CA GLY A 98 5.16 0.54 5.94
C GLY A 98 4.44 0.18 7.22
N LEU A 99 5.22 -0.28 8.21
CA LEU A 99 4.69 -0.70 9.50
C LEU A 99 4.61 0.51 10.45
N VAL A 100 3.66 0.47 11.37
CA VAL A 100 3.56 1.50 12.41
C VAL A 100 4.47 1.14 13.57
N ASP A 101 5.33 2.07 13.97
CA ASP A 101 6.23 1.86 15.10
C ASP A 101 5.52 1.98 16.46
N GLU A 102 6.14 1.42 17.50
CA GLU A 102 5.56 1.43 18.83
C GLU A 102 5.49 2.85 19.40
N GLY A 103 4.26 3.29 19.71
CA GLY A 103 3.99 4.64 20.22
C GLY A 103 3.88 5.72 19.14
N GLU A 104 4.05 5.35 17.87
CA GLU A 104 3.87 6.25 16.73
C GLU A 104 2.39 6.37 16.36
N ASP A 105 1.91 7.59 16.10
CA ASP A 105 0.58 7.79 15.54
C ASP A 105 0.56 7.56 14.03
N ILE A 106 -0.61 7.23 13.48
CA ILE A 106 -0.73 6.81 12.09
C ILE A 106 -0.35 7.89 11.07
N SER A 107 -0.60 9.17 11.39
CA SER A 107 -0.25 10.29 10.53
C SER A 107 1.27 10.45 10.46
N THR A 108 1.93 10.35 11.61
CA THR A 108 3.40 10.40 11.69
C THR A 108 4.04 9.24 10.92
N ALA A 109 3.52 8.02 11.10
CA ALA A 109 3.97 6.85 10.35
C ALA A 109 3.84 7.07 8.83
N ALA A 110 2.69 7.55 8.35
CA ALA A 110 2.47 7.81 6.93
C ALA A 110 3.49 8.81 6.33
N LEU A 111 3.78 9.89 7.04
CA LEU A 111 4.72 10.91 6.58
C LEU A 111 6.18 10.43 6.63
N ARG A 112 6.53 9.63 7.64
CA ARG A 112 7.85 9.00 7.78
C ARG A 112 8.09 8.01 6.64
N GLU A 113 7.22 7.03 6.47
CA GLU A 113 7.32 5.98 5.45
C GLU A 113 7.37 6.57 4.03
N LEU A 114 6.52 7.57 3.74
CA LEU A 114 6.58 8.29 2.47
C LEU A 114 7.97 8.90 2.23
N LYS A 115 8.54 9.56 3.23
CA LYS A 115 9.84 10.20 3.10
C LYS A 115 10.96 9.16 2.96
N GLU A 116 10.92 8.08 3.72
CA GLU A 116 11.91 6.99 3.67
C GLU A 116 11.90 6.30 2.29
N GLU A 117 10.73 5.88 1.80
CA GLU A 117 10.63 5.13 0.54
C GLU A 117 10.82 6.02 -0.70
N THR A 118 10.44 7.30 -0.62
CA THR A 118 10.31 8.15 -1.82
C THR A 118 11.13 9.43 -1.80
N GLY A 119 11.55 9.89 -0.62
CA GLY A 119 12.24 11.16 -0.41
C GLY A 119 11.33 12.39 -0.44
N TYR A 120 10.03 12.24 -0.73
CA TYR A 120 9.08 13.35 -0.75
C TYR A 120 8.67 13.78 0.65
N ILE A 121 8.45 15.08 0.80
CA ILE A 121 7.85 15.69 1.99
C ILE A 121 6.42 16.07 1.64
N ALA A 122 5.48 15.67 2.48
CA ALA A 122 4.06 15.91 2.30
C ALA A 122 3.43 16.53 3.55
N THR A 123 2.20 17.00 3.37
CA THR A 123 1.31 17.42 4.45
C THR A 123 -0.01 16.68 4.38
N ILE A 124 -0.63 16.45 5.52
CA ILE A 124 -1.98 15.90 5.59
C ILE A 124 -2.97 17.07 5.55
N PRO A 125 -4.00 17.05 4.68
CA PRO A 125 -5.04 18.06 4.68
C PRO A 125 -5.76 18.15 6.04
N GLY A 126 -6.29 19.33 6.36
CA GLY A 126 -6.78 19.65 7.71
C GLY A 126 -8.05 18.94 8.18
N ASP A 127 -8.52 17.88 7.50
CA ASP A 127 -9.68 17.11 7.94
C ASP A 127 -9.30 15.83 8.71
N ALA A 128 -10.13 15.47 9.69
CA ALA A 128 -9.82 14.35 10.58
C ALA A 128 -9.82 12.99 9.85
N LYS A 129 -10.56 12.84 8.74
CA LYS A 129 -10.62 11.56 8.02
C LYS A 129 -9.31 11.28 7.30
N THR A 130 -8.70 12.30 6.71
CA THR A 130 -7.39 12.16 6.07
C THR A 130 -6.28 11.92 7.09
N ALA A 131 -6.35 12.54 8.28
CA ALA A 131 -5.36 12.37 9.33
C ALA A 131 -5.44 11.02 10.07
N GLU A 132 -6.64 10.57 10.45
CA GLU A 132 -6.79 9.35 11.25
C GLU A 132 -7.03 8.10 10.40
N GLY A 133 -7.63 8.26 9.21
CA GLY A 133 -8.08 7.15 8.38
C GLY A 133 -9.08 6.22 9.09
N PHE A 134 -9.26 5.02 8.56
CA PHE A 134 -9.96 3.92 9.23
C PHE A 134 -9.30 2.59 8.87
N ILE A 135 -9.50 1.57 9.71
CA ILE A 135 -8.89 0.25 9.51
C ILE A 135 -9.53 -0.45 8.30
N MET A 136 -8.69 -0.87 7.37
CA MET A 136 -9.03 -1.68 6.21
C MET A 136 -8.36 -3.05 6.36
N TRP A 137 -9.12 -4.13 6.17
CA TRP A 137 -8.59 -5.50 6.27
C TRP A 137 -8.18 -5.98 4.88
N ASN A 138 -6.93 -6.45 4.75
CA ASN A 138 -6.34 -6.72 3.43
C ASN A 138 -6.95 -7.95 2.76
N ASP A 139 -7.16 -9.04 3.52
CA ASP A 139 -7.82 -10.26 3.03
C ASP A 139 -8.54 -10.97 4.19
N PRO A 140 -9.74 -10.52 4.58
CA PRO A 140 -10.43 -11.00 5.78
C PRO A 140 -10.90 -12.46 5.71
N GLY A 141 -10.86 -13.09 4.53
CA GLY A 141 -11.13 -14.53 4.39
C GLY A 141 -9.92 -15.40 4.72
N PHE A 142 -8.72 -14.84 4.65
CA PHE A 142 -7.45 -15.57 4.79
C PHE A 142 -6.65 -15.15 6.02
N CYS A 143 -6.58 -13.86 6.32
CA CYS A 143 -5.70 -13.32 7.35
C CYS A 143 -6.35 -12.20 8.16
N ASN A 144 -5.76 -11.91 9.32
CA ASN A 144 -6.15 -10.75 10.11
C ASN A 144 -5.34 -9.49 9.73
N THR A 145 -4.49 -9.51 8.70
CA THR A 145 -3.66 -8.32 8.39
C THR A 145 -4.53 -7.14 7.95
N ASN A 146 -4.23 -5.96 8.48
CA ASN A 146 -4.96 -4.73 8.21
C ASN A 146 -4.01 -3.54 7.94
N THR A 147 -4.58 -2.42 7.50
CA THR A 147 -3.86 -1.18 7.24
C THR A 147 -4.80 0.02 7.40
N LYS A 148 -4.24 1.22 7.63
CA LYS A 148 -4.97 2.48 7.45
C LYS A 148 -4.39 3.20 6.23
N MET A 149 -5.25 3.71 5.36
CA MET A 149 -4.84 4.51 4.21
C MET A 149 -4.90 6.01 4.57
N ILE A 150 -3.76 6.70 4.48
CA ILE A 150 -3.63 8.13 4.82
C ILE A 150 -3.44 8.92 3.53
N PHE A 151 -4.25 9.96 3.36
CA PHE A 151 -4.15 10.86 2.22
C PHE A 151 -3.19 12.00 2.55
N VAL A 152 -2.26 12.27 1.63
CA VAL A 152 -1.27 13.33 1.78
C VAL A 152 -1.12 14.12 0.49
N GLU A 153 -0.77 15.40 0.64
CA GLU A 153 -0.46 16.30 -0.46
C GLU A 153 1.03 16.59 -0.47
N VAL A 154 1.66 16.38 -1.62
CA VAL A 154 3.06 16.76 -1.88
C VAL A 154 3.07 18.09 -2.63
N ASP A 155 3.52 19.14 -1.97
CA ASP A 155 3.68 20.45 -2.59
C ASP A 155 4.90 20.45 -3.51
N MET A 156 4.66 20.38 -4.82
CA MET A 156 5.70 20.43 -5.84
C MET A 156 6.25 21.85 -6.08
N SER A 157 5.77 22.88 -5.40
CA SER A 157 6.43 24.20 -5.36
C SER A 157 7.50 24.28 -4.26
N ASP A 158 7.50 23.34 -3.31
CA ASP A 158 8.52 23.25 -2.28
C ASP A 158 9.88 22.84 -2.91
N PRO A 159 10.96 23.62 -2.70
CA PRO A 159 12.30 23.27 -3.20
C PRO A 159 12.79 21.90 -2.73
N ARG A 160 12.33 21.40 -1.57
CA ARG A 160 12.70 20.10 -1.01
C ARG A 160 12.17 18.93 -1.83
N ASN A 161 11.08 19.13 -2.58
CA ASN A 161 10.43 18.11 -3.40
C ASN A 161 10.91 18.07 -4.85
N GLN A 162 11.89 18.91 -5.23
CA GLN A 162 12.40 18.96 -6.62
C GLN A 162 13.39 17.85 -6.95
N ASN A 163 14.08 17.34 -5.92
CA ASN A 163 15.06 16.25 -6.06
C ASN A 163 14.96 15.34 -4.83
N PRO A 164 13.84 14.60 -4.70
CA PRO A 164 13.60 13.77 -3.53
C PRO A 164 14.64 12.64 -3.48
N LYS A 165 15.11 12.34 -2.27
CA LYS A 165 16.13 11.31 -2.03
C LYS A 165 15.59 10.29 -1.04
N PRO A 166 15.21 9.10 -1.50
CA PRO A 166 14.82 8.01 -0.61
C PRO A 166 15.91 7.67 0.40
N GLU A 167 15.49 7.24 1.58
CA GLU A 167 16.31 6.74 2.68
C GLU A 167 15.95 5.26 2.95
N LEU A 168 16.10 4.42 1.91
CA LEU A 168 15.71 3.01 1.92
C LEU A 168 16.50 2.16 2.92
N GLU A 169 15.85 1.15 3.50
CA GLU A 169 16.52 0.11 4.29
C GLU A 169 17.41 -0.80 3.42
N GLU A 170 18.32 -1.56 4.05
CA GLU A 170 19.32 -2.38 3.34
C GLU A 170 18.70 -3.43 2.39
N ASN A 171 17.52 -3.94 2.74
CA ASN A 171 16.77 -4.94 2.01
C ASN A 171 15.64 -4.36 1.14
N GLU A 172 15.61 -3.04 0.97
CA GLU A 172 14.61 -2.36 0.17
C GLU A 172 15.16 -1.93 -1.19
N TYR A 173 14.48 -2.41 -2.23
CA TYR A 173 14.76 -2.09 -3.61
C TYR A 173 13.47 -1.55 -4.20
N ILE A 174 13.36 -0.22 -4.23
CA ILE A 174 12.14 0.51 -4.57
C ILE A 174 12.46 1.51 -5.69
N GLU A 175 11.60 1.54 -6.71
CA GLU A 175 11.62 2.56 -7.77
C GLU A 175 10.29 3.32 -7.72
N THR A 176 10.35 4.64 -7.56
CA THR A 176 9.16 5.49 -7.49
C THR A 176 8.83 6.10 -8.85
N PHE A 177 7.54 6.29 -9.10
CA PHE A 177 7.03 6.94 -10.31
C PHE A 177 5.64 7.49 -10.05
N THR A 178 5.14 8.35 -10.94
CA THR A 178 3.80 8.91 -10.82
C THR A 178 2.93 8.51 -12.01
N LEU A 179 1.63 8.38 -11.76
CA LEU A 179 0.62 8.24 -12.80
C LEU A 179 -0.45 9.33 -12.64
N PRO A 180 -0.86 10.01 -13.73
CA PRO A 180 -1.95 10.97 -13.68
C PRO A 180 -3.24 10.32 -13.16
N LEU A 181 -3.95 11.02 -12.28
CA LEU A 181 -5.26 10.58 -11.80
C LEU A 181 -6.30 10.48 -12.93
N ASP A 182 -6.04 11.14 -14.05
CA ASP A 182 -7.00 11.21 -15.13
C ASP A 182 -7.18 9.93 -15.93
N ASP A 183 -6.08 9.20 -16.12
CA ASP A 183 -6.02 7.95 -16.85
C ASP A 183 -5.45 6.79 -16.01
N LEU A 184 -5.45 6.93 -14.68
CA LEU A 184 -4.87 5.97 -13.73
C LEU A 184 -5.31 4.52 -14.01
N TRP A 185 -6.61 4.28 -14.19
CA TRP A 185 -7.14 2.94 -14.49
C TRP A 185 -6.54 2.34 -15.76
N ASP A 186 -6.52 3.11 -16.86
CA ASP A 186 -5.99 2.64 -18.15
C ASP A 186 -4.47 2.44 -18.11
N ARG A 187 -3.75 3.26 -17.34
CA ARG A 187 -2.30 3.12 -17.10
C ARG A 187 -1.97 1.87 -16.29
N LEU A 188 -2.71 1.58 -15.23
CA LEU A 188 -2.56 0.36 -14.45
C LEU A 188 -2.89 -0.88 -15.28
N ALA A 189 -3.94 -0.84 -16.11
CA ALA A 189 -4.28 -1.93 -17.02
C ALA A 189 -3.19 -2.18 -18.08
N LYS A 190 -2.42 -1.15 -18.47
CA LYS A 190 -1.25 -1.32 -19.33
C LYS A 190 -0.09 -1.98 -18.57
N LEU A 191 0.20 -1.55 -17.34
CA LEU A 191 1.24 -2.16 -16.50
C LEU A 191 0.95 -3.64 -16.19
N ASP A 192 -0.31 -3.99 -15.93
CA ASP A 192 -0.74 -5.39 -15.77
C ASP A 192 -0.39 -6.24 -17.01
N LYS A 193 -0.67 -5.73 -18.22
CA LYS A 193 -0.31 -6.40 -19.49
C LYS A 193 1.19 -6.50 -19.72
N GLU A 194 1.98 -5.60 -19.12
CA GLU A 194 3.46 -5.65 -19.13
C GLU A 194 4.02 -6.65 -18.11
N GLY A 195 3.17 -7.25 -17.26
CA GLY A 195 3.52 -8.33 -16.34
C GLY A 195 3.67 -7.90 -14.88
N PHE A 196 3.46 -6.62 -14.56
CA PHE A 196 3.48 -6.13 -13.18
C PHE A 196 2.26 -6.62 -12.40
N GLY A 197 2.44 -6.94 -11.12
CA GLY A 197 1.30 -7.16 -10.22
C GLY A 197 0.70 -5.82 -9.79
N ILE A 198 -0.61 -5.63 -9.91
CA ILE A 198 -1.25 -4.40 -9.43
C ILE A 198 -1.84 -4.65 -8.04
N ASP A 199 -1.47 -3.84 -7.06
CA ASP A 199 -2.04 -3.93 -5.72
C ASP A 199 -3.55 -3.67 -5.74
N ALA A 200 -4.30 -4.47 -4.98
CA ALA A 200 -5.75 -4.41 -4.97
C ALA A 200 -6.30 -3.05 -4.52
N ARG A 201 -5.62 -2.35 -3.59
CA ARG A 201 -6.04 -1.03 -3.10
C ARG A 201 -5.81 0.03 -4.17
N VAL A 202 -4.66 -0.03 -4.85
CA VAL A 202 -4.35 0.84 -6.01
C VAL A 202 -5.37 0.63 -7.14
N ALA A 203 -5.61 -0.63 -7.53
CA ALA A 203 -6.57 -0.96 -8.57
C ALA A 203 -8.00 -0.53 -8.21
N THR A 204 -8.43 -0.76 -6.97
CA THR A 204 -9.78 -0.41 -6.50
C THR A 204 -9.96 1.11 -6.42
N LEU A 205 -8.94 1.85 -5.97
CA LEU A 205 -8.96 3.33 -5.99
C LEU A 205 -9.15 3.83 -7.42
N ALA A 206 -8.31 3.35 -8.36
CA ALA A 206 -8.37 3.74 -9.76
C ALA A 206 -9.72 3.38 -10.40
N GLN A 207 -10.24 2.18 -10.12
CA GLN A 207 -11.56 1.76 -10.59
C GLN A 207 -12.66 2.65 -10.03
N GLY A 208 -12.65 2.95 -8.73
CA GLY A 208 -13.63 3.84 -8.11
C GLY A 208 -13.63 5.23 -8.75
N MET A 209 -12.46 5.78 -9.07
CA MET A 209 -12.34 7.05 -9.80
C MET A 209 -12.92 6.94 -11.21
N GLU A 210 -12.62 5.87 -11.92
CA GLU A 210 -13.14 5.60 -13.26
C GLU A 210 -14.67 5.45 -13.27
N MET A 211 -15.23 4.74 -12.27
CA MET A 211 -16.67 4.61 -12.05
C MET A 211 -17.32 5.98 -11.87
N ALA A 212 -16.74 6.84 -11.02
CA ALA A 212 -17.25 8.18 -10.76
C ALA A 212 -17.21 9.10 -12.01
N LYS A 213 -16.27 8.86 -12.93
CA LYS A 213 -16.16 9.57 -14.20
C LYS A 213 -17.14 9.05 -15.25
N LYS A 214 -17.12 7.74 -15.52
CA LYS A 214 -17.81 7.14 -16.68
C LYS A 214 -19.22 6.62 -16.38
N TRP A 215 -19.53 6.26 -15.14
CA TRP A 215 -20.78 5.56 -14.80
C TRP A 215 -21.75 6.37 -13.97
N ARG A 216 -21.68 7.71 -14.03
CA ARG A 216 -22.65 8.59 -13.34
C ARG A 216 -24.09 8.22 -13.65
N SER A 217 -24.41 7.87 -14.90
CA SER A 217 -25.76 7.44 -15.28
C SER A 217 -26.24 6.15 -14.61
N VAL A 218 -25.33 5.30 -14.10
CA VAL A 218 -25.67 4.13 -13.28
C VAL A 218 -25.85 4.55 -11.81
N LEU A 219 -24.97 5.42 -11.32
CA LEU A 219 -24.99 5.94 -9.94
C LEU A 219 -26.21 6.84 -9.66
N ASP A 220 -26.71 7.54 -10.67
CA ASP A 220 -27.83 8.48 -10.58
C ASP A 220 -29.19 7.80 -10.76
N LYS A 221 -29.24 6.48 -11.00
CA LYS A 221 -30.51 5.75 -11.09
C LYS A 221 -31.21 5.78 -9.74
N LYS A 222 -32.37 6.40 -9.69
CA LYS A 222 -33.24 6.33 -8.50
C LYS A 222 -33.70 4.88 -8.30
N PRO A 223 -33.78 4.40 -7.04
CA PRO A 223 -34.43 3.13 -6.75
C PRO A 223 -35.85 3.14 -7.32
N ALA A 224 -36.28 2.01 -7.89
CA ALA A 224 -37.66 1.81 -8.31
C ALA A 224 -38.61 1.75 -7.10
#